data_AF-A0A851MMP6-F1
#
_entry.id   AF-A0A851MMP6-F1
#
_cell.length_a   1.000
_cell.length_b   1.000
_cell.length_c   1.000
_cell.angle_alpha   90.00
_cell.angle_beta   90.00
_cell.angle_gamma   90.00
#
_symmetry.space_group_name_H-M   'P 1'
#
loop_
_entity.id
_entity.type
_entity.pdbx_description
1 polymer ?
#
loop_
_entity_poly.entity_id
_entity_poly.type
_entity_poly.pdbx_seq_one_letter_code
_entity_poly.pdbx_strand_id
1 'polypeptide(L)'
;GFVLGGAFGIFTAGIDTNVGFDPKDPYRTPTAREVLKDMGQRGISYAKNFAIVGAMFSCTECMVESYRGKSDWKNSVISGCITGGAIGFRAGLKAGVIGCGGFAAFSAAVDYYLR
;
A
#
# COMPACT_ATOMS: atom_id res chain seq x y z
N GLY A 1 7.19 0.42 -6.22
CA GLY A 1 6.48 0.00 -4.99
C GLY A 1 7.38 -0.74 -3.99
N PHE A 2 8.04 -1.84 -4.41
CA PHE A 2 8.70 -2.78 -3.48
C PHE A 2 9.76 -2.16 -2.54
N VAL A 3 10.74 -1.43 -3.09
CA VAL A 3 11.83 -0.83 -2.28
C VAL A 3 11.30 0.21 -1.29
N LEU A 4 10.43 1.12 -1.76
CA LEU A 4 9.76 2.12 -0.93
C LEU A 4 8.92 1.48 0.18
N GLY A 5 8.16 0.43 -0.14
CA GLY A 5 7.36 -0.30 0.84
C GLY A 5 8.20 -1.07 1.86
N GLY A 6 9.36 -1.57 1.47
CA GLY A 6 10.31 -2.22 2.38
C GLY A 6 10.96 -1.23 3.33
N ALA A 7 11.42 -0.08 2.82
CA ALA A 7 11.98 0.99 3.64
C ALA A 7 10.94 1.55 4.63
N PHE A 8 9.72 1.81 4.15
CA PHE A 8 8.62 2.27 4.99
C PHE A 8 8.20 1.22 6.02
N GLY A 9 8.18 -0.07 5.64
CA GLY A 9 7.85 -1.17 6.53
C GLY A 9 8.88 -1.38 7.65
N ILE A 10 10.17 -1.23 7.36
CA ILE A 10 11.24 -1.30 8.36
C ILE A 10 11.19 -0.08 9.29
N PHE A 11 10.99 1.12 8.74
CA PHE A 11 10.85 2.33 9.54
C PHE A 11 9.63 2.25 10.48
N THR A 12 8.49 1.83 9.95
CA THR A 12 7.25 1.69 10.73
C THR A 12 7.40 0.62 11.82
N ALA A 13 8.05 -0.50 11.51
CA ALA A 13 8.35 -1.50 12.53
C ALA A 13 9.31 -0.99 13.63
N GLY A 14 10.16 0.01 13.32
CA GLY A 14 11.08 0.63 14.28
C GLY A 14 10.42 1.61 15.25
N ILE A 15 9.29 2.20 14.87
CA ILE A 15 8.49 3.09 15.72
C ILE A 15 7.35 2.36 16.42
N ASP A 16 7.06 1.11 16.04
CA ASP A 16 5.97 0.32 16.61
C ASP A 16 6.32 -0.12 18.04
N THR A 17 5.66 0.48 19.02
CA THR A 17 5.88 0.15 20.45
C THR A 17 5.29 -1.20 20.85
N ASN A 18 4.58 -1.90 19.94
CA ASN A 18 4.01 -3.24 20.21
C ASN A 18 5.02 -4.39 20.00
N VAL A 19 6.27 -4.11 19.61
CA VAL A 19 7.30 -5.16 19.41
C VAL A 19 7.71 -5.92 20.67
N GLY A 20 7.04 -5.73 21.81
CA GLY A 20 7.34 -6.39 23.10
C GLY A 20 6.17 -7.08 23.81
N PHE A 21 4.96 -7.13 23.24
CA PHE A 21 3.82 -7.82 23.87
C PHE A 21 3.51 -9.13 23.14
N ASP A 22 4.23 -10.20 23.47
CA ASP A 22 3.83 -11.56 23.11
C ASP A 22 2.83 -12.07 24.18
N PRO A 23 1.59 -12.43 23.81
CA PRO A 23 0.57 -12.87 24.78
C PRO A 23 0.91 -14.18 25.51
N LYS A 24 1.97 -14.90 25.11
CA LYS A 24 2.45 -16.09 25.82
C LYS A 24 3.47 -15.80 26.93
N ASP A 25 4.21 -14.68 26.91
CA ASP A 25 5.25 -14.38 27.90
C ASP A 25 5.51 -12.84 28.05
N PRO A 26 4.86 -12.16 29.01
CA PRO A 26 4.87 -10.69 29.14
C PRO A 26 6.16 -10.07 29.72
N TYR A 27 7.20 -10.85 30.01
CA TYR A 27 8.44 -10.38 30.66
C TYR A 27 9.74 -10.69 29.89
N ARG A 28 9.65 -11.32 28.72
CA ARG A 28 10.84 -11.64 27.92
C ARG A 28 11.14 -10.45 27.01
N THR A 29 12.16 -9.66 27.35
CA THR A 29 12.72 -8.68 26.43
C THR A 29 13.09 -9.40 25.12
N PRO A 30 12.44 -9.10 24.00
CA PRO A 30 12.72 -9.80 22.75
C PRO A 30 14.17 -9.55 22.38
N THR A 31 14.90 -10.62 22.08
CA THR A 31 16.32 -10.54 21.71
C THR A 31 16.43 -9.64 20.48
N ALA A 32 17.45 -8.79 20.39
CA ALA A 32 17.65 -7.91 19.22
C ALA A 32 17.60 -8.67 17.87
N ARG A 33 17.97 -9.95 17.85
CA ARG A 33 17.85 -10.84 16.68
C ARG A 33 16.41 -11.24 16.33
N GLU A 34 15.56 -11.48 17.32
CA GLU A 34 14.14 -11.79 17.11
C GLU A 34 13.40 -10.55 16.61
N VAL A 35 13.66 -9.38 17.20
CA VAL A 35 13.12 -8.11 16.73
C VAL A 35 13.57 -7.84 15.29
N LEU A 36 14.86 -8.00 14.98
CA LEU A 36 15.36 -7.78 13.61
C LEU A 36 14.73 -8.76 12.60
N LYS A 37 14.49 -10.02 13.00
CA LYS A 37 13.84 -11.03 12.15
C LYS A 37 12.38 -10.69 11.92
N ASP A 38 11.67 -10.25 12.95
CA ASP A 38 10.25 -9.88 12.86
C ASP A 38 10.07 -8.59 12.05
N MET A 39 10.95 -7.59 12.25
CA MET A 39 11.03 -6.39 11.42
C MET A 39 11.31 -6.73 9.96
N GLY A 40 12.21 -7.67 9.68
CA GLY A 40 12.50 -8.14 8.33
C GLY A 40 11.30 -8.81 7.67
N GLN A 41 10.58 -9.68 8.39
CA GLN A 41 9.36 -10.31 7.87
C GLN A 41 8.24 -9.30 7.61
N ARG A 42 8.00 -8.37 8.55
CA ARG A 42 7.03 -7.30 8.39
C ARG A 42 7.40 -6.40 7.21
N GLY A 43 8.67 -5.97 7.13
CA GLY A 43 9.21 -5.17 6.03
C GLY A 43 8.99 -5.82 4.66
N ILE A 44 9.26 -7.12 4.53
CA ILE A 44 8.99 -7.88 3.28
C ILE A 44 7.50 -7.94 2.98
N SER A 45 6.64 -8.13 3.99
CA SER A 45 5.18 -8.13 3.80
C SER A 45 4.69 -6.78 3.28
N TYR A 46 5.12 -5.67 3.89
CA TYR A 46 4.79 -4.32 3.40
C TYR A 46 5.32 -4.09 1.98
N ALA A 47 6.58 -4.44 1.71
CA ALA A 47 7.18 -4.33 0.38
C ALA A 47 6.33 -5.03 -0.70
N LYS A 48 5.85 -6.26 -0.42
CA LYS A 48 4.98 -7.01 -1.34
C LYS A 48 3.65 -6.29 -1.57
N ASN A 49 2.99 -5.81 -0.53
CA ASN A 49 1.72 -5.10 -0.66
C ASN A 49 1.86 -3.81 -1.49
N PHE A 50 2.87 -2.98 -1.21
CA PHE A 50 3.14 -1.77 -1.98
C PHE A 50 3.57 -2.06 -3.42
N ALA A 51 4.24 -3.18 -3.67
CA ALA A 51 4.56 -3.62 -5.03
C ALA A 51 3.29 -3.99 -5.81
N ILE A 52 2.38 -4.76 -5.20
CA ILE A 52 1.12 -5.20 -5.83
C ILE A 52 0.23 -4.00 -6.15
N VAL A 53 0.06 -3.08 -5.19
CA VAL A 53 -0.75 -1.86 -5.40
C VAL A 53 -0.18 -1.03 -6.54
N GLY A 54 1.13 -0.76 -6.52
CA GLY A 54 1.79 0.02 -7.57
C GLY A 54 1.73 -0.64 -8.94
N ALA A 55 1.93 -1.96 -9.02
CA ALA A 55 1.82 -2.69 -10.28
C ALA A 55 0.39 -2.65 -10.84
N MET A 56 -0.63 -2.87 -10.00
CA MET A 56 -2.02 -2.77 -10.41
C MET A 56 -2.37 -1.37 -10.92
N PHE A 57 -1.85 -0.32 -10.26
CA PHE A 57 -2.14 1.05 -10.66
C PHE A 57 -1.56 1.35 -12.05
N SER A 58 -0.28 1.05 -12.27
CA SER A 58 0.36 1.26 -13.57
C SER A 58 -0.22 0.39 -14.68
N CYS A 59 -0.58 -0.87 -14.39
CA CYS A 59 -1.23 -1.74 -15.38
C CYS A 59 -2.62 -1.23 -15.78
N THR A 60 -3.43 -0.80 -14.81
CA THR A 60 -4.77 -0.27 -15.09
C THR A 60 -4.71 1.05 -15.82
N GLU A 61 -3.82 1.96 -15.43
CA GLU A 61 -3.60 3.22 -16.14
C GLU A 61 -3.16 2.99 -17.59
N CYS A 62 -2.18 2.11 -17.82
CA CYS A 62 -1.72 1.76 -19.16
C CYS A 62 -2.83 1.14 -20.02
N MET A 63 -3.68 0.28 -19.45
CA MET A 63 -4.83 -0.30 -20.16
C MET A 63 -5.88 0.76 -20.54
N VAL A 64 -6.22 1.65 -19.60
CA VAL A 64 -7.21 2.70 -19.85
C VAL A 64 -6.67 3.72 -20.86
N GLU A 65 -5.38 4.06 -20.78
CA GLU A 65 -4.71 4.95 -21.73
C GLU A 65 -4.66 4.34 -23.12
N SER A 66 -4.29 3.06 -23.23
CA SER A 66 -4.30 2.33 -24.50
C SER A 66 -5.69 2.27 -25.12
N TYR A 67 -6.75 2.17 -24.31
CA TYR A 67 -8.13 2.16 -24.79
C TYR A 67 -8.63 3.55 -25.24
N ARG A 68 -8.27 4.62 -24.52
CA ARG A 68 -8.74 5.99 -24.84
C ARG A 68 -7.84 6.76 -25.79
N GLY A 69 -6.59 6.36 -25.95
CA GLY A 69 -5.58 7.05 -26.75
C GLY A 69 -5.24 8.46 -26.24
N LYS A 70 -5.52 8.77 -24.98
CA LYS A 70 -5.22 10.07 -24.34
C LYS A 70 -4.71 9.86 -22.92
N SER A 71 -3.66 10.60 -22.56
CA SER A 71 -3.22 10.74 -21.17
C SER A 71 -3.83 12.01 -20.57
N ASP A 72 -4.76 11.82 -19.64
CA ASP A 72 -5.47 12.89 -18.93
C ASP A 72 -5.56 12.53 -17.45
N TRP A 73 -5.70 13.52 -16.57
CA TRP A 73 -5.92 13.34 -15.12
C TRP A 73 -7.05 12.35 -14.76
N LYS A 74 -8.06 12.25 -15.63
CA LYS A 74 -9.17 11.30 -15.48
C LYS A 74 -8.71 9.85 -15.52
N ASN A 75 -7.65 9.56 -16.27
CA ASN A 75 -7.09 8.22 -16.41
C ASN A 75 -6.52 7.74 -15.07
N SER A 76 -5.75 8.60 -14.40
CA SER A 76 -5.13 8.32 -13.11
C SER A 76 -6.17 8.25 -11.97
N VAL A 77 -7.24 9.04 -12.02
CA VAL A 77 -8.36 8.95 -11.06
C VAL A 77 -9.15 7.65 -11.24
N ILE A 78 -9.42 7.25 -12.48
CA ILE A 78 -10.15 6.01 -12.79
C ILE A 78 -9.30 4.78 -12.40
N SER A 79 -8.02 4.74 -12.78
CA SER A 79 -7.11 3.66 -12.40
C SER A 79 -6.95 3.58 -10.88
N GLY A 80 -6.86 4.73 -10.20
CA GLY A 80 -6.85 4.82 -8.74
C GLY A 80 -8.13 4.24 -8.11
N CYS A 81 -9.31 4.65 -8.58
CA CYS A 81 -10.56 4.08 -8.09
C CYS A 81 -10.66 2.57 -8.34
N ILE A 82 -10.28 2.08 -9.53
CA ILE A 82 -10.34 0.66 -9.88
C ILE A 82 -9.42 -0.15 -8.97
N THR A 83 -8.18 0.31 -8.79
CA THR A 83 -7.21 -0.40 -7.93
C THR A 83 -7.58 -0.34 -6.45
N GLY A 84 -7.89 0.84 -5.92
CA GLY A 84 -8.33 1.01 -4.53
C GLY A 84 -9.64 0.28 -4.25
N GLY A 85 -10.57 0.30 -5.21
CA GLY A 85 -11.83 -0.42 -5.16
C GLY A 85 -11.63 -1.93 -5.16
N ALA A 86 -10.83 -2.48 -6.09
CA ALA A 86 -10.57 -3.92 -6.19
C ALA A 86 -9.87 -4.49 -4.96
N ILE A 87 -8.94 -3.75 -4.37
CA ILE A 87 -8.24 -4.15 -3.15
C ILE A 87 -9.17 -4.03 -1.94
N GLY A 88 -9.89 -2.91 -1.83
CA GLY A 88 -10.83 -2.67 -0.74
C GLY A 88 -12.02 -3.63 -0.73
N PHE A 89 -12.46 -4.10 -1.90
CA PHE A 89 -13.58 -5.05 -2.01
C PHE A 89 -13.30 -6.37 -1.31
N ARG A 90 -12.03 -6.78 -1.20
CA ARG A 90 -11.64 -7.98 -0.43
C ARG A 90 -11.95 -7.86 1.06
N ALA A 91 -11.98 -6.63 1.59
CA ALA A 91 -12.38 -6.34 2.97
C ALA A 91 -13.88 -6.00 3.10
N GLY A 92 -14.64 -6.01 2.00
CA GLY A 92 -16.08 -5.77 1.95
C GLY A 92 -16.49 -4.58 1.08
N LEU A 93 -17.80 -4.47 0.78
CA LEU A 93 -18.34 -3.43 -0.12
C LEU A 93 -18.07 -2.01 0.38
N LYS A 94 -18.27 -1.76 1.69
CA LYS A 94 -18.00 -0.44 2.31
C LYS A 94 -16.53 -0.06 2.17
N ALA A 95 -15.62 -1.00 2.41
CA ALA A 95 -14.19 -0.80 2.28
C ALA A 95 -13.79 -0.57 0.81
N GLY A 96 -14.44 -1.23 -0.15
CA GLY A 96 -14.26 -1.00 -1.59
C GLY A 96 -14.67 0.41 -2.02
N VAL A 97 -15.82 0.91 -1.58
CA VAL A 97 -16.28 2.27 -1.93
C VAL A 97 -15.36 3.33 -1.32
N ILE A 98 -14.97 3.17 -0.06
CA ILE A 98 -14.01 4.06 0.60
C ILE A 98 -12.63 3.97 -0.07
N GLY A 99 -12.20 2.77 -0.44
CA GLY A 99 -10.94 2.51 -1.13
C GLY A 99 -10.90 3.17 -2.51
N CYS A 100 -11.98 3.06 -3.30
CA CYS A 100 -12.10 3.76 -4.57
C CYS A 100 -12.01 5.28 -4.37
N GLY A 101 -12.80 5.84 -3.44
CA GLY A 101 -12.81 7.29 -3.19
C GLY A 101 -11.46 7.82 -2.71
N GLY A 102 -10.80 7.09 -1.80
CA GLY A 102 -9.49 7.48 -1.26
C GLY A 102 -8.38 7.43 -2.31
N PHE A 103 -8.29 6.34 -3.09
CA PHE A 103 -7.28 6.24 -4.14
C PHE A 103 -7.57 7.20 -5.30
N ALA A 104 -8.83 7.42 -5.66
CA ALA A 104 -9.22 8.42 -6.65
C ALA A 104 -8.79 9.84 -6.23
N ALA A 105 -9.07 10.23 -4.98
CA ALA A 105 -8.69 11.53 -4.45
C ALA A 105 -7.16 11.69 -4.35
N PHE A 106 -6.45 10.65 -3.88
CA PHE A 106 -5.00 10.66 -3.82
C PHE A 106 -4.36 10.80 -5.21
N SER A 107 -4.82 10.00 -6.18
CA SER A 107 -4.33 10.09 -7.56
C SER A 107 -4.63 11.45 -8.19
N ALA A 108 -5.82 12.02 -7.94
CA ALA A 108 -6.13 13.37 -8.41
C ALA A 108 -5.19 14.44 -7.82
N ALA A 109 -4.89 14.36 -6.52
CA ALA A 109 -4.01 15.31 -5.85
C ALA A 109 -2.56 15.18 -6.32
N VAL A 110 -2.08 13.96 -6.53
CA VAL A 110 -0.73 13.71 -7.07
C VAL A 110 -0.62 14.24 -8.50
N ASP A 111 -1.61 13.96 -9.36
CA ASP A 111 -1.61 14.45 -10.74
C ASP A 111 -1.72 15.98 -10.80
N TYR A 112 -2.47 16.59 -9.88
CA TYR A 112 -2.54 18.06 -9.74
C TYR A 112 -1.22 18.69 -9.29
N TYR A 113 -0.43 18.00 -8.45
CA TYR A 113 0.84 18.53 -7.95
C TYR A 113 2.01 18.32 -8.93
N LEU A 114 2.01 17.20 -9.66
CA LEU A 114 3.11 16.82 -10.57
C LEU A 114 2.97 17.39 -11.99
N ARG A 115 1.86 18.08 -12.30
CA ARG A 115 1.57 18.67 -13.61
C ARG A 115 1.62 20.19 -13.57
#